data_AF-A0A349B7C7-F1
#
_entry.id   AF-A0A349B7C7-F1
#
_cell.length_a   1.000
_cell.length_b   1.000
_cell.length_c   1.000
_cell.angle_alpha   90.00
_cell.angle_beta   90.00
_cell.angle_gamma   90.00
#
_symmetry.space_group_name_H-M   'P 1'
#
loop_
_entity.id
_entity.type
_entity.pdbx_description
1 polymer ?
#
loop_
_entity_poly.entity_id
_entity_poly.type
_entity_poly.pdbx_seq_one_letter_code
_entity_poly.pdbx_strand_id
1 'polypeptide(L)' 'MTGRIEDADDDVTDADFDPERLAVCAYWRCGVLFERRSANQRYCRKACRSRDGKWQRAQARRAAREEAKERRRTDRR' A
#
# COMPACT_ATOMS: atom_id res chain seq x y z
N MET A 1 -42.12 21.93 -23.77
CA MET A 1 -40.65 21.95 -23.93
C MET A 1 -40.13 20.62 -23.39
N THR A 2 -40.06 19.63 -24.28
CA THR A 2 -39.55 18.29 -23.97
C THR A 2 -38.03 18.35 -23.88
N GLY A 3 -37.50 18.25 -22.67
CA GLY A 3 -36.07 18.11 -22.44
C GLY A 3 -35.61 16.79 -23.04
N ARG A 4 -34.85 16.89 -24.14
CA ARG A 4 -34.13 15.77 -24.73
C ARG A 4 -32.93 15.51 -23.82
N ILE A 5 -33.03 14.48 -22.99
CA ILE A 5 -31.87 13.90 -22.33
C ILE A 5 -31.11 13.21 -23.47
N GLU A 6 -29.98 13.79 -23.86
CA GLU A 6 -29.06 13.13 -24.79
C GLU A 6 -28.52 11.88 -24.08
N ASP A 7 -28.80 10.72 -24.67
CA ASP A 7 -28.16 9.45 -24.38
C ASP A 7 -26.65 9.62 -24.41
N ALA A 8 -26.07 9.83 -23.22
CA ALA A 8 -24.66 9.61 -23.00
C ALA A 8 -24.47 8.09 -22.90
N ASP A 9 -24.36 7.45 -24.07
CA ASP A 9 -23.62 6.20 -24.20
C ASP A 9 -22.16 6.51 -23.81
N ASP A 10 -21.90 6.50 -22.51
CA ASP A 10 -20.57 6.45 -21.91
C ASP A 10 -20.01 5.05 -22.22
N ASP A 11 -19.58 4.89 -23.46
CA ASP A 11 -18.76 3.80 -23.95
C ASP A 11 -17.44 3.88 -23.18
N VAL A 12 -17.43 3.36 -21.94
CA VAL A 12 -16.23 3.11 -21.15
C VAL A 12 -15.48 2.00 -21.86
N THR A 13 -14.84 2.37 -22.96
CA THR A 13 -13.86 1.51 -23.62
C THR A 13 -12.83 1.12 -22.57
N ASP A 14 -12.69 -0.18 -22.36
CA ASP A 14 -11.71 -0.86 -21.52
C ASP A 14 -10.26 -0.65 -22.05
N ALA A 15 -10.01 0.47 -22.71
CA ALA A 15 -8.83 0.76 -23.52
C ALA A 15 -7.63 1.28 -22.71
N ASP A 16 -7.81 1.58 -21.42
CA ASP A 16 -6.75 2.03 -20.52
C ASP A 16 -6.24 0.93 -19.57
N PHE A 17 -6.75 -0.30 -19.66
CA PHE A 17 -6.27 -1.40 -18.82
C PHE A 17 -4.88 -1.87 -19.26
N ASP A 18 -3.84 -1.35 -18.62
CA ASP A 18 -2.45 -1.75 -18.82
C ASP A 18 -2.04 -2.82 -17.79
N PRO A 19 -1.87 -4.09 -18.20
CA PRO A 19 -1.47 -5.17 -17.30
C PRO A 19 -0.12 -4.92 -16.61
N GLU A 20 0.79 -4.14 -17.23
CA GLU A 20 2.09 -3.82 -16.65
C GLU A 20 1.98 -2.86 -15.45
N ARG A 21 0.85 -2.15 -15.33
CA ARG A 21 0.55 -1.26 -14.20
C ARG A 21 -0.05 -1.99 -13.01
N LEU A 22 -0.48 -3.24 -13.15
CA LEU A 22 -1.00 -4.00 -12.00
C LEU A 22 0.11 -4.37 -11.04
N ALA A 23 -0.12 -4.09 -9.76
CA ALA A 23 0.77 -4.48 -8.70
C ALA A 23 0.00 -4.94 -7.47
N VAL A 24 0.63 -5.80 -6.68
CA VAL A 24 0.13 -6.19 -5.36
C VAL A 24 0.52 -5.12 -4.34
N CYS A 25 -0.42 -4.73 -3.48
CA CYS A 25 -0.17 -3.77 -2.42
C CYS A 25 0.95 -4.24 -1.49
N ALA A 26 1.98 -3.40 -1.29
CA ALA A 26 3.15 -3.74 -0.47
C ALA A 26 2.87 -3.94 1.02
N TYR A 27 1.68 -3.56 1.52
CA TYR A 27 1.31 -3.85 2.89
C TYR A 27 0.99 -5.35 3.04
N TRP A 28 1.79 -6.05 3.85
CA TRP A 28 1.78 -7.51 3.98
C TRP A 28 0.42 -8.14 4.34
N ARG A 29 -0.51 -7.39 4.96
CA ARG A 29 -1.88 -7.87 5.27
C ARG A 29 -2.92 -7.52 4.21
N CYS A 30 -2.59 -6.71 3.21
CA CYS A 30 -3.57 -6.22 2.26
C CYS A 30 -3.83 -7.21 1.14
N GLY A 31 -2.79 -7.67 0.45
CA GLY A 31 -2.89 -8.62 -0.68
C GLY A 31 -3.67 -8.12 -1.91
N VAL A 32 -4.18 -6.89 -1.89
CA VAL A 32 -5.01 -6.33 -2.98
C VAL A 32 -4.16 -6.04 -4.21
N LEU A 33 -4.59 -6.56 -5.36
CA LEU A 33 -4.11 -6.19 -6.67
C LEU A 33 -4.74 -4.85 -7.08
N PHE A 34 -3.94 -3.91 -7.56
CA PHE A 34 -4.41 -2.58 -7.96
C PHE A 34 -3.59 -2.04 -9.13
N GLU A 35 -4.18 -1.16 -9.92
CA GLU A 35 -3.49 -0.46 -11.00
C GLU A 35 -2.73 0.77 -10.45
N ARG A 36 -1.45 0.86 -10.78
CA ARG A 36 -0.58 1.96 -10.35
C ARG A 36 -0.78 3.19 -11.24
N ARG A 37 -1.09 4.31 -10.60
CA ARG A 37 -1.10 5.64 -11.23
C ARG A 37 0.31 6.20 -11.46
N SER A 38 1.33 5.63 -10.81
CA SER A 38 2.72 6.03 -10.99
C SER A 38 3.72 4.91 -10.68
N ALA A 39 4.92 5.02 -11.23
CA ALA A 39 6.03 4.09 -10.97
C ALA A 39 6.44 4.01 -9.48
N ASN A 40 6.09 4.99 -8.65
CA ASN A 40 6.43 4.96 -7.22
C ASN A 40 5.25 4.51 -6.33
N GLN A 41 4.08 4.24 -6.90
CA GLN A 41 2.92 3.82 -6.11
C GLN A 41 3.07 2.36 -5.65
N ARG A 42 3.42 2.18 -4.38
CA ARG A 42 3.59 0.85 -3.74
C ARG A 42 2.36 0.35 -2.98
N TYR A 43 1.40 1.24 -2.70
CA TYR A 43 0.24 0.93 -1.86
C TYR A 43 -1.05 1.28 -2.60
N CYS A 44 -2.05 0.41 -2.48
CA CYS A 44 -3.37 0.65 -3.06
C CYS A 44 -4.09 1.85 -2.42
N ARG A 45 -3.83 2.12 -1.13
CA ARG A 45 -4.45 3.24 -0.38
C ARG A 45 -3.51 3.81 0.67
N LYS A 46 -3.74 5.08 1.03
CA LYS A 46 -3.00 5.79 2.10
C LYS A 46 -3.04 5.06 3.44
N ALA A 47 -4.17 4.40 3.76
CA ALA A 47 -4.30 3.61 4.98
C ALA A 47 -3.30 2.44 5.06
N CYS A 48 -2.99 1.77 3.94
CA CYS A 48 -2.01 0.69 3.89
C CYS A 48 -0.60 1.21 4.15
N ARG A 49 -0.22 2.35 3.54
CA ARG A 49 1.06 3.02 3.83
C ARG A 49 1.20 3.38 5.32
N SER A 50 0.14 3.90 5.93
CA SER A 50 0.14 4.28 7.35
C SER A 50 0.29 3.07 8.27
N ARG A 51 -0.46 1.98 8.00
CA ARG A 51 -0.39 0.73 8.76
C ARG A 51 0.99 0.09 8.66
N ASP A 52 1.55 0.06 7.45
CA ASP A 52 2.88 -0.47 7.21
C ASP A 52 3.95 0.32 7.98
N GLY A 53 3.95 1.65 7.87
CA GLY A 53 4.87 2.49 8.64
C GLY A 53 4.72 2.36 10.17
N LYS A 54 3.50 2.17 10.68
CA LYS A 54 3.27 1.89 12.11
C LYS A 54 3.87 0.55 12.52
N TRP A 55 3.70 -0.48 11.70
CA TRP A 55 4.26 -1.81 11.95
C TRP A 55 5.79 -1.78 11.92
N GLN A 56 6.40 -1.13 10.92
CA GLN A 56 7.85 -0.98 10.83
C GLN A 56 8.43 -0.28 12.07
N ARG A 57 7.79 0.80 12.55
CA ARG A 57 8.20 1.47 13.80
C ARG A 57 8.08 0.57 15.02
N ALA A 58 7.03 -0.26 15.10
CA ALA A 58 6.87 -1.22 16.19
C ALA A 58 7.96 -2.30 16.17
N GLN A 59 8.31 -2.81 14.98
CA GLN A 59 9.42 -3.75 14.83
C GLN A 59 10.77 -3.12 15.19
N ALA A 60 11.04 -1.89 14.74
CA ALA A 60 12.25 -1.16 15.11
C ALA A 60 12.39 -0.99 16.64
N ARG A 61 11.30 -0.62 17.32
CA ARG A 61 11.27 -0.55 18.79
C ARG A 61 11.52 -1.91 19.45
N ARG A 62 11.03 -2.99 18.87
CA ARG A 62 11.26 -4.35 19.38
C ARG A 62 12.73 -4.75 19.21
N ALA A 63 13.30 -4.52 18.03
CA ALA A 63 14.70 -4.79 17.74
C ALA A 63 15.64 -4.03 18.69
N ALA A 64 15.42 -2.72 18.88
CA ALA A 64 16.21 -1.92 19.82
C ALA A 64 16.15 -2.42 21.28
N ARG A 65 15.01 -2.97 21.70
CA ARG A 65 14.86 -3.57 23.04
C ARG A 65 15.61 -4.89 23.15
N GLU A 66 15.59 -5.73 22.13
CA GLU A 66 16.36 -6.98 22.12
C GLU A 66 17.86 -6.70 22.11
N GLU A 67 18.33 -5.75 21.30
CA GLU A 67 19.72 -5.29 21.30
C GLU A 67 20.14 -4.76 22.68
N ALA A 68 19.30 -3.93 23.31
CA ALA A 68 19.57 -3.45 24.66
C ALA A 68 19.63 -4.58 25.71
N LYS A 69 18.80 -5.62 25.58
CA LYS A 69 18.85 -6.80 26.46
C LYS A 69 20.12 -7.61 26.22
N GLU A 70 20.52 -7.79 24.97
CA GLU A 70 21.73 -8.52 24.60
C GLU A 70 22.97 -7.82 25.14
N ARG A 71 23.08 -6.50 24.95
CA ARG A 71 24.16 -5.68 25.53
C ARG A 71 24.25 -5.82 27.05
N ARG A 72 23.10 -5.86 27.76
CA ARG A 72 23.08 -6.08 29.22
C ARG A 72 23.54 -7.48 29.63
N ARG A 73 23.29 -8.50 28.79
CA ARG A 73 23.75 -9.87 29.05
C ARG A 73 25.25 -10.00 28.83
N THR A 74 25.78 -9.38 27.78
CA THR A 74 27.22 -9.39 27.49
C THR A 74 28.01 -8.61 28.55
N ASP A 75 27.50 -7.46 29.01
CA ASP A 75 28.14 -6.64 30.05
C ASP A 75 28.18 -7.31 31.43
N ARG A 76 27.26 -8.27 31.68
CA ARG A 76 27.18 -9.01 32.95
C ARG A 76 28.09 -10.25 32.99
N ARG A 77 28.69 -10.66 31.88
CA ARG A 77 29.54 -11.85 31.77
C ARG A 77 31.00 -11.50 31.87
#